data_AF-A0A949DYB7-F1
#
_entry.id   AF-A0A949DYB7-F1
#
_cell.length_a   1.000
_cell.length_b   1.000
_cell.length_c   1.000
_cell.angle_alpha   90.00
_cell.angle_beta   90.00
_cell.angle_gamma   90.00
#
_symmetry.space_group_name_H-M   'P 1'
#
loop_
_entity.id
_entity.type
_entity.pdbx_description
1 polymer ?
#
loop_
_entity_poly.entity_id
_entity_poly.type
_entity_poly.pdbx_seq_one_letter_code
_entity_poly.pdbx_strand_id
1 'polypeptide(L)'
;MASTDVKRSRSIKVKLPLFEWEEKMEWVEKGKVLDASQHKLKLETSMPITDLISDVKVRGGTPPVLSVRSGGDVSVFQNFEQKESSSPDVRPHVLLAGEIDAPYIETAAKLLGRMDTLKKVKLFPIGTCRQGVGSLGTGDSNLWKISMVVNSISQTISSKYMALFDCDYGKNIQKINEISWSKNITVFIAPQLYHTPIKDGIENLLTERIIKKAYLDPDTRLCFVVPNSQSKIPCCVRDDRKNELCEWVCRIGEPRDFVNFYVIFNMIEEFLESKK
;
A
#
# COMPACT_ATOMS: atom_id res chain seq x y z
N MET A 1 -34.89 11.76 44.05
CA MET A 1 -35.08 10.81 42.94
C MET A 1 -35.17 11.61 41.65
N ALA A 2 -34.15 11.55 40.80
CA ALA A 2 -34.21 12.14 39.46
C ALA A 2 -33.23 11.42 38.50
N SER A 3 -33.85 10.69 37.56
CA SER A 3 -33.44 10.35 36.20
C SER A 3 -31.96 10.10 35.88
N THR A 4 -31.58 8.83 35.75
CA THR A 4 -30.42 8.40 34.96
C THR A 4 -30.79 8.27 33.49
N ASP A 5 -30.23 9.14 32.65
CA ASP A 5 -30.29 9.06 31.19
C ASP A 5 -29.56 7.80 30.68
N VAL A 6 -30.33 6.88 30.11
CA VAL A 6 -29.80 5.69 29.43
C VAL A 6 -29.33 6.11 28.02
N LYS A 7 -28.01 6.28 27.86
CA LYS A 7 -27.37 6.43 26.53
C LYS A 7 -27.57 5.15 25.72
N ARG A 8 -28.44 5.19 24.71
CA ARG A 8 -28.61 4.11 23.73
C ARG A 8 -27.40 4.06 22.79
N SER A 9 -26.67 2.94 22.79
CA SER A 9 -25.71 2.61 21.74
C SER A 9 -26.47 2.21 20.47
N ARG A 10 -25.99 2.67 19.30
CA ARG A 10 -26.46 2.17 18.00
C ARG A 10 -25.37 1.27 17.42
N SER A 11 -25.70 0.01 17.17
CA SER A 11 -24.88 -0.93 16.41
C SER A 11 -25.23 -0.80 14.92
N ILE A 12 -24.24 -0.52 14.06
CA ILE A 12 -24.39 -0.58 12.60
C ILE A 12 -23.87 -1.96 12.16
N LYS A 13 -24.73 -2.78 11.56
CA LYS A 13 -24.32 -4.05 10.93
C LYS A 13 -24.01 -3.77 9.46
N VAL A 14 -22.72 -3.84 9.08
CA VAL A 14 -22.30 -3.79 7.67
C VAL A 14 -22.21 -5.22 7.16
N LYS A 15 -22.93 -5.53 6.07
CA LYS A 15 -22.90 -6.85 5.43
C LYS A 15 -21.90 -6.80 4.28
N LEU A 16 -20.72 -7.39 4.47
CA LEU A 16 -19.73 -7.57 3.40
C LEU A 16 -20.14 -8.76 2.52
N PRO A 17 -19.91 -8.72 1.20
CA PRO A 17 -20.12 -9.88 0.33
C PRO A 17 -19.09 -10.98 0.66
N LEU A 18 -19.59 -12.21 0.87
CA LEU A 18 -18.76 -13.42 0.99
C LEU A 18 -18.18 -13.77 -0.38
N PHE A 19 -16.85 -13.84 -0.48
CA PHE A 19 -16.15 -14.45 -1.60
C PHE A 19 -15.31 -15.60 -1.05
N GLU A 20 -15.47 -16.80 -1.62
CA GLU A 20 -14.64 -17.97 -1.33
C GLU A 20 -13.30 -17.83 -2.06
N TRP A 21 -12.20 -18.09 -1.37
CA TRP A 21 -10.84 -18.02 -1.91
C TRP A 21 -10.14 -19.37 -1.66
N GLU A 22 -9.57 -19.96 -2.71
CA GLU A 22 -8.60 -21.06 -2.60
C GLU A 22 -7.18 -20.47 -2.76
N GLU A 23 -6.43 -20.36 -1.67
CA GLU A 23 -4.98 -20.14 -1.73
C GLU A 23 -4.26 -21.49 -1.80
N LYS A 24 -3.52 -21.76 -2.89
CA LYS A 24 -2.55 -22.87 -2.92
C LYS A 24 -1.28 -22.42 -2.19
N MET A 25 -1.09 -22.91 -0.96
CA MET A 25 0.16 -22.79 -0.21
C MET A 25 1.08 -23.97 -0.58
N GLU A 26 2.26 -23.69 -1.13
CA GLU A 26 3.34 -24.69 -1.24
C GLU A 26 4.27 -24.57 -0.02
N TRP A 27 4.50 -25.69 0.66
CA TRP A 27 5.47 -25.80 1.75
C TRP A 27 6.78 -26.39 1.24
N VAL A 28 7.91 -25.77 1.58
CA VAL A 28 9.25 -26.32 1.34
C VAL A 28 9.94 -26.54 2.68
N GLU A 29 10.06 -27.80 3.11
CA GLU A 29 10.85 -28.18 4.28
C GLU A 29 11.99 -29.11 3.85
N LYS A 30 13.24 -28.73 4.19
CA LYS A 30 14.46 -29.54 4.00
C LYS A 30 14.60 -30.22 2.62
N GLY A 31 14.47 -29.45 1.55
CA GLY A 31 14.90 -29.86 0.22
C GLY A 31 14.03 -30.92 -0.48
N LYS A 32 12.77 -31.10 -0.08
CA LYS A 32 11.79 -31.86 -0.86
C LYS A 32 10.51 -31.05 -1.06
N VAL A 33 10.06 -30.97 -2.31
CA VAL A 33 8.71 -30.50 -2.67
C VAL A 33 7.75 -31.65 -2.35
N LEU A 34 6.78 -31.42 -1.46
CA LEU A 34 5.71 -32.37 -1.19
C LEU A 34 4.46 -31.99 -1.99
N ASP A 35 3.96 -32.94 -2.76
CA ASP A 35 2.68 -32.81 -3.48
C ASP A 35 1.52 -32.86 -2.47
N ALA A 36 0.75 -31.77 -2.41
CA ALA A 36 -0.40 -31.62 -1.54
C ALA A 36 -1.57 -32.56 -1.91
N SER A 37 -1.49 -33.32 -3.00
CA SER A 37 -2.53 -34.25 -3.43
C SER A 37 -2.70 -35.49 -2.54
N GLN A 38 -1.75 -35.79 -1.63
CA GLN A 38 -1.73 -37.07 -0.89
C GLN A 38 -2.08 -37.03 0.60
N HIS A 39 -2.31 -35.87 1.22
CA HIS A 39 -2.74 -35.79 2.62
C HIS A 39 -4.10 -35.14 2.78
N LYS A 40 -5.13 -35.98 2.73
CA LYS A 40 -6.51 -35.63 3.05
C LYS A 40 -6.70 -35.53 4.57
N LEU A 41 -6.18 -34.47 5.19
CA LEU A 41 -6.56 -34.08 6.54
C LEU A 41 -7.86 -33.28 6.45
N LYS A 42 -8.97 -33.92 6.82
CA LYS A 42 -10.26 -33.26 7.06
C LYS A 42 -10.08 -32.24 8.19
N LEU A 43 -9.97 -30.96 7.84
CA LEU A 43 -10.29 -29.87 8.76
C LEU A 43 -11.77 -29.54 8.56
N GLU A 44 -12.61 -30.14 9.39
CA GLU A 44 -13.97 -29.63 9.63
C GLU A 44 -13.84 -28.31 10.40
N THR A 45 -13.84 -27.19 9.68
CA THR A 45 -14.17 -25.89 10.26
C THR A 45 -15.29 -25.26 9.44
N SER A 46 -16.51 -25.70 9.74
CA SER A 46 -17.71 -24.91 9.48
C SER A 46 -17.73 -23.73 10.47
N MET A 47 -17.17 -22.60 10.07
CA MET A 47 -17.50 -21.32 10.70
C MET A 47 -17.88 -20.31 9.62
N PRO A 48 -19.13 -19.80 9.61
CA PRO A 48 -19.50 -18.71 8.73
C PRO A 48 -18.71 -17.43 9.10
N ILE A 49 -18.27 -16.68 8.08
CA ILE A 49 -17.53 -15.41 8.18
C ILE A 49 -18.26 -14.32 8.98
N THR A 50 -19.49 -14.57 9.44
CA THR A 50 -20.22 -13.69 10.36
C THR A 50 -19.52 -13.49 11.71
N ASP A 51 -18.56 -14.35 12.08
CA ASP A 51 -17.83 -14.24 13.34
C ASP A 51 -16.51 -13.44 13.25
N LEU A 52 -16.16 -12.88 12.08
CA LEU A 52 -14.93 -12.10 11.91
C LEU A 52 -14.98 -10.66 12.46
N ILE A 53 -16.14 -10.21 12.94
CA ILE A 53 -16.30 -8.90 13.61
C ILE A 53 -17.11 -9.11 14.89
N SER A 54 -16.43 -9.42 15.99
CA SER A 54 -17.02 -9.32 17.31
C SER A 54 -16.66 -7.96 17.92
N ASP A 55 -17.70 -7.15 18.13
CA ASP A 55 -17.73 -5.96 18.98
C ASP A 55 -16.88 -4.73 18.60
N VAL A 56 -17.51 -3.78 17.91
CA VAL A 56 -17.11 -2.36 17.98
C VAL A 56 -17.60 -1.78 19.31
N LYS A 57 -16.75 -1.74 20.33
CA LYS A 57 -17.04 -1.04 21.59
C LYS A 57 -16.69 0.44 21.48
N VAL A 58 -17.71 1.28 21.30
CA VAL A 58 -17.57 2.74 21.49
C VAL A 58 -17.74 3.05 22.98
N ARG A 59 -16.62 3.24 23.70
CA ARG A 59 -16.66 3.93 25.00
C ARG A 59 -16.68 5.43 24.73
N GLY A 60 -17.62 6.14 25.35
CA GLY A 60 -17.71 7.60 25.22
C GLY A 60 -16.40 8.26 25.61
N GLY A 61 -15.82 9.04 24.69
CA GLY A 61 -14.61 9.83 24.92
C GLY A 61 -13.35 9.38 24.17
N THR A 62 -13.35 8.23 23.49
CA THR A 62 -12.19 7.75 22.69
C THR A 62 -12.58 7.45 21.25
N PRO A 63 -11.72 7.74 20.25
CA PRO A 63 -11.99 7.41 18.86
C PRO A 63 -12.12 5.89 18.66
N PRO A 64 -12.96 5.44 17.72
CA PRO A 64 -13.16 4.02 17.45
C PRO A 64 -11.87 3.38 16.93
N VAL A 65 -11.46 2.27 17.55
CA VAL A 65 -10.36 1.43 17.08
C VAL A 65 -10.94 0.35 16.18
N LEU A 66 -10.49 0.30 14.92
CA LEU A 66 -10.79 -0.81 14.02
C LEU A 66 -9.73 -1.90 14.26
N SER A 67 -10.11 -3.05 14.79
CA SER A 67 -9.24 -4.22 14.87
C SER A 67 -9.74 -5.30 13.93
N VAL A 68 -8.94 -5.67 12.94
CA VAL A 68 -9.21 -6.82 12.07
C VAL A 68 -8.37 -7.99 12.60
N ARG A 69 -9.02 -9.10 12.96
CA ARG A 69 -8.32 -10.36 13.27
C ARG A 69 -8.40 -11.25 12.04
N SER A 70 -7.26 -11.53 11.41
CA SER A 70 -7.11 -12.76 10.63
C SER A 70 -6.24 -13.73 11.43
N GLY A 71 -6.44 -15.04 11.26
CA GLY A 71 -5.79 -16.08 12.06
C GLY A 71 -4.30 -15.82 12.27
N GLY A 72 -3.87 -15.79 13.53
CA GLY A 72 -2.47 -15.73 13.95
C GLY A 72 -1.93 -14.34 14.27
N ASP A 73 -2.18 -13.33 13.44
CA ASP A 73 -1.52 -12.03 13.58
C ASP A 73 -2.54 -10.88 13.73
N VAL A 74 -2.40 -10.15 14.84
CA VAL A 74 -3.14 -8.92 15.08
C VAL A 74 -2.39 -7.78 14.43
N SER A 75 -2.80 -7.35 13.24
CA SER A 75 -2.46 -6.02 12.76
C SER A 75 -3.22 -4.99 13.59
N VAL A 76 -2.60 -4.55 14.69
CA VAL A 76 -3.11 -3.45 15.51
C VAL A 76 -2.91 -2.17 14.71
N PHE A 77 -3.99 -1.51 14.31
CA PHE A 77 -3.93 -0.10 13.95
C PHE A 77 -3.51 0.65 15.22
N GLN A 78 -2.25 1.06 15.30
CA GLN A 78 -1.76 1.82 16.44
C GLN A 78 -2.52 3.14 16.57
N ASN A 79 -2.75 3.50 17.83
CA ASN A 79 -3.53 4.62 18.32
C ASN A 79 -3.36 5.89 17.47
N PHE A 80 -4.48 6.47 17.03
CA PHE A 80 -4.57 7.90 16.76
C PHE A 80 -4.40 8.62 18.11
N GLU A 81 -3.16 8.89 18.52
CA GLU A 81 -2.92 9.93 19.51
C GLU A 81 -3.33 11.27 18.87
N GLN A 82 -4.55 11.70 19.13
CA GLN A 82 -4.91 13.11 18.99
C GLN A 82 -4.10 13.87 20.04
N LYS A 83 -2.91 14.35 19.65
CA LYS A 83 -2.31 15.50 20.31
C LYS A 83 -3.32 16.64 20.21
N GLU A 84 -3.86 17.05 21.36
CA GLU A 84 -4.65 18.27 21.45
C GLU A 84 -3.78 19.47 21.04
N SER A 85 -3.98 19.95 19.81
CA SER A 85 -3.89 21.35 19.37
C SER A 85 -3.68 21.42 17.86
N SER A 86 -4.30 22.44 17.25
CA SER A 86 -4.51 22.67 15.81
C SER A 86 -5.75 21.97 15.23
N SER A 87 -6.49 22.71 14.41
CA SER A 87 -7.65 22.24 13.65
C SER A 87 -7.39 20.87 13.00
N PRO A 88 -8.40 19.98 12.89
CA PRO A 88 -8.21 18.67 12.26
C PRO A 88 -7.57 18.88 10.89
N ASP A 89 -6.41 18.26 10.66
CA ASP A 89 -5.70 18.35 9.39
C ASP A 89 -6.54 17.63 8.32
N VAL A 90 -7.31 18.41 7.58
CA VAL A 90 -8.30 18.01 6.57
C VAL A 90 -7.68 17.66 5.22
N ARG A 91 -6.34 17.57 5.12
CA ARG A 91 -5.69 17.22 3.86
C ARG A 91 -6.11 15.82 3.38
N PRO A 92 -6.37 15.65 2.07
CA PRO A 92 -6.57 14.35 1.46
C PRO A 92 -5.40 13.38 1.69
N HIS A 93 -5.69 12.09 1.69
CA HIS A 93 -4.69 11.02 1.89
C HIS A 93 -4.37 10.33 0.57
N VAL A 94 -3.10 10.01 0.34
CA VAL A 94 -2.62 9.18 -0.76
C VAL A 94 -2.09 7.89 -0.15
N LEU A 95 -2.82 6.80 -0.34
CA LEU A 95 -2.42 5.45 0.05
C LEU A 95 -1.39 4.94 -0.96
N LEU A 96 -0.24 4.47 -0.46
CA LEU A 96 0.87 3.96 -1.27
C LEU A 96 1.07 2.47 -0.98
N ALA A 97 1.59 1.71 -1.94
CA ALA A 97 1.73 0.26 -1.85
C ALA A 97 2.82 -0.18 -0.84
N GLY A 98 3.85 0.63 -0.65
CA GLY A 98 4.92 0.32 0.32
C GLY A 98 5.54 1.55 0.98
N GLU A 99 6.30 1.30 2.04
CA GLU A 99 7.05 2.34 2.78
C GLU A 99 8.08 3.07 1.91
N ILE A 100 8.57 2.43 0.85
CA ILE A 100 9.61 2.93 -0.05
C ILE A 100 9.09 4.02 -1.00
N ASP A 101 7.79 3.98 -1.29
CA ASP A 101 7.17 4.87 -2.27
C ASP A 101 7.22 6.33 -1.80
N ALA A 102 6.97 6.54 -0.50
CA ALA A 102 6.94 7.88 0.10
C ALA A 102 8.30 8.60 0.00
N PRO A 103 9.44 8.01 0.42
CA PRO A 103 10.75 8.61 0.23
C PRO A 103 11.08 8.98 -1.22
N TYR A 104 10.72 8.14 -2.19
CA TYR A 104 10.93 8.45 -3.61
C TYR A 104 10.09 9.65 -4.05
N ILE A 105 8.79 9.68 -3.71
CA ILE A 105 7.88 10.78 -4.05
C ILE A 105 8.34 12.08 -3.38
N GLU A 106 8.73 12.03 -2.11
CA GLU A 106 9.23 13.20 -1.37
C GLU A 106 10.53 13.76 -1.98
N THR A 107 11.45 12.88 -2.34
CA THR A 107 12.71 13.27 -2.97
C THR A 107 12.46 13.87 -4.35
N ALA A 108 11.62 13.22 -5.16
CA ALA A 108 11.20 13.75 -6.45
C ALA A 108 10.54 15.13 -6.30
N ALA A 109 9.68 15.32 -5.30
CA ALA A 109 9.00 16.60 -5.07
C ALA A 109 9.98 17.73 -4.76
N LYS A 110 11.02 17.45 -3.97
CA LYS A 110 12.09 18.40 -3.68
C LYS A 110 12.89 18.74 -4.94
N LEU A 111 13.35 17.72 -5.68
CA LEU A 111 14.22 17.90 -6.83
C LEU A 111 13.53 18.52 -8.05
N LEU A 112 12.22 18.27 -8.22
CA LEU A 112 11.43 18.77 -9.35
C LEU A 112 10.65 20.05 -9.03
N GLY A 113 10.79 20.61 -7.83
CA GLY A 113 10.04 21.80 -7.43
C GLY A 113 8.51 21.55 -7.38
N ARG A 114 8.11 20.40 -6.83
CA ARG A 114 6.70 19.98 -6.65
C ARG A 114 6.28 19.84 -5.18
N MET A 115 7.07 20.41 -4.26
CA MET A 115 6.74 20.42 -2.83
C MET A 115 5.39 21.08 -2.53
N ASP A 116 4.97 22.08 -3.30
CA ASP A 116 3.68 22.76 -3.07
C ASP A 116 2.49 21.87 -3.41
N THR A 117 2.62 21.00 -4.42
CA THR A 117 1.65 19.95 -4.71
C THR A 117 1.63 18.92 -3.58
N LEU A 118 2.81 18.42 -3.20
CA LEU A 118 2.92 17.37 -2.18
C LEU A 118 2.40 17.81 -0.80
N LYS A 119 2.64 19.06 -0.39
CA LYS A 119 2.16 19.60 0.90
C LYS A 119 0.64 19.58 1.06
N LYS A 120 -0.12 19.56 -0.04
CA LYS A 120 -1.60 19.55 -0.03
C LYS A 120 -2.18 18.18 0.32
N VAL A 121 -1.38 17.13 0.31
CA VAL A 121 -1.80 15.76 0.64
C VAL A 121 -0.98 15.17 1.79
N LYS A 122 -1.45 14.05 2.32
CA LYS A 122 -0.70 13.19 3.23
C LYS A 122 -0.37 11.89 2.52
N LEU A 123 0.90 11.55 2.42
CA LEU A 123 1.32 10.22 1.97
C LEU A 123 1.11 9.23 3.12
N PHE A 124 0.51 8.09 2.80
CA PHE A 124 0.21 7.02 3.74
C PHE A 124 0.67 5.69 3.13
N PRO A 125 1.96 5.34 3.28
CA PRO A 125 2.42 4.02 2.90
C PRO A 125 1.75 2.95 3.75
N ILE A 126 1.42 1.82 3.12
CA ILE A 126 0.88 0.66 3.81
C ILE A 126 1.98 -0.38 4.05
N GLY A 127 1.75 -1.23 5.05
CA GLY A 127 2.69 -2.28 5.41
C GLY A 127 3.99 -1.72 5.96
N THR A 128 4.97 -2.61 6.14
CA THR A 128 6.32 -2.24 6.58
C THR A 128 7.38 -3.00 5.80
N CYS A 129 8.51 -2.37 5.49
CA CYS A 129 9.66 -3.02 4.90
C CYS A 129 10.82 -3.02 5.90
N ARG A 130 11.23 -4.20 6.36
CA ARG A 130 12.36 -4.35 7.27
C ARG A 130 13.55 -5.00 6.57
N GLN A 131 14.72 -4.39 6.72
CA GLN A 131 15.95 -4.91 6.16
C GLN A 131 16.20 -6.36 6.60
N GLY A 132 16.50 -7.24 5.65
CA GLY A 132 16.76 -8.66 5.90
C GLY A 132 15.53 -9.54 6.20
N VAL A 133 14.34 -8.95 6.39
CA VAL A 133 13.08 -9.67 6.60
C VAL A 133 12.17 -9.58 5.36
N GLY A 134 12.31 -8.51 4.59
CA GLY A 134 11.45 -8.22 3.44
C GLY A 134 10.23 -7.39 3.83
N SER A 135 9.22 -7.39 2.97
CA SER A 135 8.06 -6.52 3.11
C SER A 135 6.85 -7.28 3.66
N LEU A 136 6.24 -6.74 4.72
CA LEU A 136 5.06 -7.29 5.38
C LEU A 136 3.87 -6.35 5.18
N GLY A 137 2.76 -6.88 4.68
CA GLY A 137 1.54 -6.09 4.48
C GLY A 137 1.64 -5.00 3.40
N THR A 138 2.68 -5.04 2.56
CA THR A 138 2.90 -4.10 1.44
C THR A 138 2.37 -4.66 0.13
N GLY A 139 2.55 -3.90 -0.94
CA GLY A 139 2.23 -4.29 -2.30
C GLY A 139 0.76 -4.09 -2.65
N ASP A 140 0.49 -4.13 -3.94
CA ASP A 140 -0.80 -3.75 -4.46
C ASP A 140 -1.97 -4.60 -3.96
N SER A 141 -1.74 -5.89 -3.69
CA SER A 141 -2.79 -6.78 -3.14
C SER A 141 -3.28 -6.29 -1.78
N ASN A 142 -2.40 -5.74 -0.95
CA ASN A 142 -2.77 -5.17 0.35
C ASN A 142 -3.34 -3.76 0.20
N LEU A 143 -2.82 -2.97 -0.74
CA LEU A 143 -3.37 -1.65 -1.07
C LEU A 143 -4.82 -1.77 -1.55
N TRP A 144 -5.09 -2.77 -2.36
CA TRP A 144 -6.43 -3.13 -2.80
C TRP A 144 -7.37 -3.42 -1.62
N LYS A 145 -6.96 -4.29 -0.69
CA LYS A 145 -7.76 -4.63 0.50
C LYS A 145 -8.07 -3.40 1.34
N ILE A 146 -7.08 -2.53 1.57
CA ILE A 146 -7.26 -1.29 2.33
C ILE A 146 -8.19 -0.33 1.57
N SER A 147 -8.02 -0.21 0.26
CA SER A 147 -8.88 0.62 -0.59
C SER A 147 -10.35 0.15 -0.54
N MET A 148 -10.59 -1.17 -0.50
CA MET A 148 -11.93 -1.75 -0.28
C MET A 148 -12.52 -1.37 1.07
N VAL A 149 -11.73 -1.45 2.14
CA VAL A 149 -12.19 -1.03 3.46
C VAL A 149 -12.56 0.46 3.44
N VAL A 150 -11.68 1.32 2.93
CA VAL A 150 -11.92 2.77 2.80
C VAL A 150 -13.17 3.05 1.97
N ASN A 151 -13.35 2.35 0.85
CA ASN A 151 -14.54 2.48 0.01
C ASN A 151 -15.82 2.11 0.77
N SER A 152 -15.78 1.03 1.57
CA SER A 152 -16.94 0.53 2.32
C SER A 152 -17.39 1.47 3.45
N ILE A 153 -16.47 2.26 4.01
CA ILE A 153 -16.74 3.23 5.07
C ILE A 153 -16.76 4.68 4.57
N SER A 154 -16.74 4.87 3.24
CA SER A 154 -16.64 6.18 2.58
C SER A 154 -17.70 7.19 3.01
N GLN A 155 -18.91 6.72 3.35
CA GLN A 155 -20.00 7.57 3.84
C GLN A 155 -19.76 8.13 5.25
N THR A 156 -18.86 7.51 6.02
CA THR A 156 -18.56 7.87 7.42
C THR A 156 -17.30 8.71 7.54
N ILE A 157 -16.37 8.59 6.59
CA ILE A 157 -15.12 9.36 6.58
C ILE A 157 -15.31 10.67 5.80
N SER A 158 -14.86 11.78 6.37
CA SER A 158 -14.94 13.11 5.75
C SER A 158 -13.78 13.44 4.81
N SER A 159 -12.69 12.67 4.91
CA SER A 159 -11.47 12.85 4.12
C SER A 159 -11.58 12.18 2.75
N LYS A 160 -10.90 12.78 1.77
CA LYS A 160 -10.74 12.20 0.43
C LYS A 160 -9.48 11.32 0.41
N TYR A 161 -9.56 10.21 -0.31
CA TYR A 161 -8.50 9.22 -0.44
C TYR A 161 -8.14 9.01 -1.90
N MET A 162 -6.85 8.88 -2.18
CA MET A 162 -6.30 8.40 -3.44
C MET A 162 -5.61 7.08 -3.14
N ALA A 163 -5.87 6.03 -3.91
CA ALA A 163 -5.04 4.83 -3.90
C ALA A 163 -4.14 4.87 -5.13
N LEU A 164 -2.83 4.95 -4.91
CA LEU A 164 -1.82 4.99 -5.97
C LEU A 164 -1.14 3.62 -6.05
N PHE A 165 -1.46 2.89 -7.12
CA PHE A 165 -0.90 1.58 -7.42
C PHE A 165 0.35 1.70 -8.30
N ASP A 166 1.25 0.74 -8.17
CA ASP A 166 2.42 0.63 -9.03
C ASP A 166 2.05 0.13 -10.43
N CYS A 167 2.98 0.24 -11.37
CA CYS A 167 2.71 -0.11 -12.78
C CYS A 167 2.43 -1.60 -13.00
N ASP A 168 2.88 -2.48 -12.10
CA ASP A 168 2.68 -3.92 -12.17
C ASP A 168 1.32 -4.39 -11.62
N TYR A 169 0.53 -3.47 -11.02
CA TYR A 169 -0.88 -3.76 -10.71
C TYR A 169 -1.73 -4.02 -11.95
N GLY A 170 -1.24 -3.64 -13.14
CA GLY A 170 -1.91 -3.80 -14.43
C GLY A 170 -2.52 -5.19 -14.67
N LYS A 171 -2.00 -6.23 -14.01
CA LYS A 171 -2.53 -7.61 -14.01
C LYS A 171 -3.95 -7.74 -13.42
N ASN A 172 -4.43 -6.74 -12.68
CA ASN A 172 -5.76 -6.71 -12.05
C ASN A 172 -6.62 -5.49 -12.46
N ILE A 173 -6.27 -4.75 -13.53
CA ILE A 173 -7.03 -3.57 -14.00
C ILE A 173 -8.53 -3.87 -14.20
N GLN A 174 -8.87 -5.07 -14.66
CA GLN A 174 -10.27 -5.49 -14.81
C GLN A 174 -11.03 -5.40 -13.48
N LYS A 175 -10.40 -5.79 -12.36
CA LYS A 175 -10.99 -5.71 -11.02
C LYS A 175 -11.22 -4.25 -10.58
N ILE A 176 -10.32 -3.31 -10.89
CA ILE A 176 -10.54 -1.88 -10.60
C ILE A 176 -11.79 -1.38 -11.32
N ASN A 177 -11.91 -1.72 -12.61
CA ASN A 177 -12.98 -1.21 -13.47
C ASN A 177 -14.34 -1.83 -13.14
N GLU A 178 -14.36 -3.05 -12.58
CA GLU A 178 -15.59 -3.72 -12.13
C GLU A 178 -16.17 -3.12 -10.84
N ILE A 179 -15.38 -2.33 -10.10
CA ILE A 179 -15.82 -1.76 -8.82
C ILE A 179 -16.39 -0.36 -8.98
N SER A 180 -17.58 -0.17 -8.42
CA SER A 180 -18.13 1.16 -8.19
C SER A 180 -17.44 1.80 -6.98
N TRP A 181 -16.51 2.70 -7.27
CA TRP A 181 -15.82 3.49 -6.26
C TRP A 181 -16.70 4.64 -5.78
N SER A 182 -16.72 4.85 -4.47
CA SER A 182 -17.36 6.01 -3.88
C SER A 182 -16.61 7.30 -4.22
N LYS A 183 -17.30 8.42 -4.14
CA LYS A 183 -16.74 9.77 -4.38
C LYS A 183 -15.55 10.12 -3.48
N ASN A 184 -15.38 9.43 -2.36
CA ASN A 184 -14.34 9.73 -1.38
C ASN A 184 -13.05 8.93 -1.60
N ILE A 185 -13.01 7.98 -2.54
CA ILE A 185 -11.78 7.28 -2.94
C ILE A 185 -11.62 7.29 -4.45
N THR A 186 -10.45 7.68 -4.93
CA THR A 186 -10.08 7.63 -6.36
C THR A 186 -8.87 6.72 -6.52
N VAL A 187 -8.88 5.91 -7.58
CA VAL A 187 -7.80 4.96 -7.85
C VAL A 187 -6.99 5.45 -9.04
N PHE A 188 -5.67 5.45 -8.88
CA PHE A 188 -4.70 5.73 -9.94
C PHE A 188 -3.68 4.60 -10.03
N ILE A 189 -3.16 4.37 -11.22
CA ILE A 189 -2.10 3.39 -11.49
C ILE A 189 -0.97 4.14 -12.17
N ALA A 190 0.25 4.05 -11.62
CA ALA A 190 1.43 4.61 -12.24
C ALA A 190 1.65 3.98 -13.63
N PRO A 191 2.04 4.74 -14.67
CA PRO A 191 2.24 4.17 -15.99
C PRO A 191 3.48 3.27 -15.99
N GLN A 192 3.42 2.18 -16.76
CA GLN A 192 4.62 1.40 -17.03
C GLN A 192 5.48 2.10 -18.09
N LEU A 193 6.74 2.35 -17.74
CA LEU A 193 7.75 2.90 -18.65
C LEU A 193 8.58 1.77 -19.27
N TYR A 194 8.31 1.47 -20.54
CA TYR A 194 9.00 0.37 -21.24
C TYR A 194 10.48 0.63 -21.54
N HIS A 195 10.93 1.88 -21.47
CA HIS A 195 12.31 2.26 -21.74
C HIS A 195 13.21 2.26 -20.50
N THR A 196 12.66 2.11 -19.29
CA THR A 196 13.46 2.03 -18.05
C THR A 196 13.88 0.58 -17.76
N PRO A 197 15.01 0.35 -17.09
CA PRO A 197 15.54 -1.01 -16.89
C PRO A 197 14.72 -1.85 -15.90
N ILE A 198 14.20 -1.22 -14.84
CA ILE A 198 13.34 -1.86 -13.85
C ILE A 198 11.89 -1.84 -14.35
N LYS A 199 11.18 -2.97 -14.32
CA LYS A 199 9.85 -3.13 -14.94
C LYS A 199 8.65 -3.12 -14.00
N ASP A 200 8.92 -3.23 -12.70
CA ASP A 200 7.92 -3.40 -11.64
C ASP A 200 8.18 -2.38 -10.52
N GLY A 201 7.15 -2.08 -9.74
CA GLY A 201 7.24 -1.14 -8.61
C GLY A 201 7.42 0.32 -9.03
N ILE A 202 7.43 1.21 -8.04
CA ILE A 202 7.68 2.65 -8.24
C ILE A 202 9.09 2.93 -8.82
N GLU A 203 10.05 2.02 -8.64
CA GLU A 203 11.39 2.11 -9.23
C GLU A 203 11.36 2.10 -10.76
N ASN A 204 10.28 1.64 -11.40
CA ASN A 204 10.09 1.76 -12.85
C ASN A 204 10.15 3.22 -13.34
N LEU A 205 9.85 4.19 -12.47
CA LEU A 205 9.92 5.61 -12.79
C LEU A 205 11.35 6.18 -12.73
N LEU A 206 12.31 5.47 -12.12
CA LEU A 206 13.70 5.91 -12.11
C LEU A 206 14.33 5.78 -13.50
N THR A 207 15.12 6.77 -13.89
CA THR A 207 15.80 6.72 -15.20
C THR A 207 16.85 5.61 -15.25
N GLU A 208 17.13 5.12 -16.47
CA GLU A 208 18.20 4.14 -16.69
C GLU A 208 19.55 4.62 -16.14
N ARG A 209 19.80 5.92 -16.14
CA ARG A 209 21.05 6.53 -15.70
C ARG A 209 21.35 6.26 -14.22
N ILE A 210 20.39 6.52 -13.32
CA ILE A 210 20.60 6.30 -11.88
C ILE A 210 20.66 4.81 -11.55
N ILE A 211 19.87 3.99 -12.26
CA ILE A 211 19.91 2.53 -12.09
C ILE A 211 21.27 1.97 -12.52
N LYS A 212 21.81 2.39 -13.66
CA LYS A 212 23.16 2.01 -14.09
C LYS A 212 24.22 2.45 -13.07
N LYS A 213 24.08 3.67 -12.53
CA LYS A 213 25.00 4.18 -11.51
C LYS A 213 24.96 3.32 -10.25
N ALA A 214 23.76 3.01 -9.74
CA ALA A 214 23.56 2.15 -8.57
C ALA A 214 24.10 0.73 -8.80
N TYR A 215 23.94 0.19 -10.01
CA TYR A 215 24.42 -1.15 -10.34
C TYR A 215 25.95 -1.25 -10.39
N LEU A 216 26.62 -0.17 -10.80
CA LEU A 216 28.09 -0.09 -10.84
C LEU A 216 28.70 0.27 -9.48
N ASP A 217 27.90 0.81 -8.56
CA ASP A 217 28.34 1.16 -7.21
C ASP A 217 28.43 -0.11 -6.33
N PRO A 218 29.59 -0.40 -5.70
CA PRO A 218 29.76 -1.55 -4.82
C PRO A 218 28.75 -1.64 -3.68
N ASP A 219 28.27 -0.50 -3.16
CA ASP A 219 27.36 -0.45 -2.01
C ASP A 219 25.96 -0.93 -2.38
N THR A 220 25.53 -0.68 -3.63
CA THR A 220 24.16 -0.98 -4.09
C THR A 220 24.08 -2.07 -5.15
N ARG A 221 25.20 -2.55 -5.68
CA ARG A 221 25.23 -3.60 -6.72
C ARG A 221 24.45 -4.86 -6.31
N LEU A 222 24.47 -5.22 -5.03
CA LEU A 222 23.77 -6.39 -4.50
C LEU A 222 22.25 -6.21 -4.43
N CYS A 223 21.72 -5.00 -4.65
CA CYS A 223 20.29 -4.74 -4.68
C CYS A 223 19.62 -5.30 -5.94
N PHE A 224 20.38 -5.68 -6.96
CA PHE A 224 19.83 -6.00 -8.27
C PHE A 224 19.81 -7.49 -8.57
N VAL A 225 18.78 -7.91 -9.31
CA VAL A 225 18.76 -9.19 -10.03
C VAL A 225 19.16 -8.92 -11.48
N VAL A 226 20.20 -9.61 -11.93
CA VAL A 226 20.68 -9.55 -13.31
C VAL A 226 20.20 -10.80 -14.03
N PRO A 227 19.53 -10.69 -15.19
CA PRO A 227 19.18 -11.86 -15.97
C PRO A 227 20.43 -12.67 -16.34
N ASN A 228 20.30 -14.00 -16.44
CA ASN A 228 21.38 -14.88 -16.93
C ASN A 228 21.74 -14.65 -18.41
N SER A 229 21.07 -13.73 -19.11
CA SER A 229 21.31 -13.41 -20.53
C SER A 229 22.27 -12.23 -20.67
N GLN A 230 22.86 -12.06 -21.86
CA GLN A 230 23.95 -11.12 -22.19
C GLN A 230 23.71 -9.63 -21.87
N SER A 231 22.55 -9.25 -21.34
CA SER A 231 22.25 -7.90 -20.85
C SER A 231 23.03 -7.62 -19.57
N LYS A 232 23.97 -6.67 -19.63
CA LYS A 232 24.71 -6.16 -18.45
C LYS A 232 23.88 -5.21 -17.56
N ILE A 233 22.58 -5.05 -17.83
CA ILE A 233 21.71 -4.09 -17.13
C ILE A 233 20.71 -4.88 -16.29
N PRO A 234 20.53 -4.52 -15.00
CA PRO A 234 19.60 -5.22 -14.13
C PRO A 234 18.15 -5.01 -14.56
N CYS A 235 17.32 -6.04 -14.40
CA CYS A 235 15.90 -5.99 -14.78
C CYS A 235 14.96 -5.80 -13.58
N CYS A 236 15.43 -6.16 -12.38
CA CYS A 236 14.64 -6.12 -11.16
C CYS A 236 15.52 -5.71 -9.97
N VAL A 237 14.89 -5.17 -8.94
CA VAL A 237 15.47 -4.93 -7.62
C VAL A 237 15.03 -6.07 -6.71
N ARG A 238 15.93 -6.63 -5.92
CA ARG A 238 15.62 -7.65 -4.93
C ARG A 238 14.76 -7.06 -3.82
N ASP A 239 13.68 -7.75 -3.46
CA ASP A 239 12.72 -7.29 -2.46
C ASP A 239 13.37 -7.00 -1.10
N ASP A 240 14.33 -7.82 -0.66
CA ASP A 240 15.03 -7.67 0.62
C ASP A 240 16.05 -6.51 0.66
N ARG A 241 16.25 -5.83 -0.47
CA ARG A 241 17.24 -4.75 -0.65
C ARG A 241 16.67 -3.47 -1.23
N LYS A 242 15.35 -3.39 -1.49
CA LYS A 242 14.71 -2.19 -2.06
C LYS A 242 14.92 -0.95 -1.18
N ASN A 243 14.88 -1.09 0.15
CA ASN A 243 15.16 0.03 1.08
C ASN A 243 16.56 0.62 0.86
N GLU A 244 17.59 -0.23 0.72
CA GLU A 244 18.96 0.24 0.55
C GLU A 244 19.15 0.97 -0.78
N LEU A 245 18.52 0.47 -1.85
CA LEU A 245 18.50 1.19 -3.12
C LEU A 245 17.80 2.54 -2.98
N CYS A 246 16.64 2.57 -2.31
CA CYS A 246 15.89 3.79 -2.09
C CYS A 246 16.70 4.85 -1.33
N GLU A 247 17.32 4.48 -0.21
CA GLU A 247 18.18 5.37 0.57
C GLU A 247 19.33 5.93 -0.27
N TRP A 248 20.00 5.06 -1.03
CA TRP A 248 21.12 5.48 -1.87
C TRP A 248 20.67 6.42 -3.00
N VAL A 249 19.59 6.07 -3.70
CA VAL A 249 19.04 6.88 -4.81
C VAL A 249 18.55 8.23 -4.28
N CYS A 250 17.83 8.24 -3.16
CA CYS A 250 17.30 9.47 -2.57
C CYS A 250 18.41 10.40 -2.06
N ARG A 251 19.55 9.84 -1.63
CA ARG A 251 20.70 10.61 -1.16
C ARG A 251 21.49 11.27 -2.30
N ILE A 252 21.67 10.59 -3.42
CA ILE A 252 22.63 11.01 -4.46
C ILE A 252 21.98 11.39 -5.81
N GLY A 253 20.68 11.12 -5.96
CA GLY A 253 19.95 11.42 -7.18
C GLY A 253 19.78 12.91 -7.41
N GLU A 254 19.61 13.27 -8.67
CA GLU A 254 19.47 14.66 -9.13
C GLU A 254 18.19 14.79 -9.99
N PRO A 255 17.73 16.01 -10.33
CA PRO A 255 16.40 16.20 -10.93
C PRO A 255 16.11 15.34 -12.16
N ARG A 256 17.12 15.14 -13.02
CA ARG A 256 17.00 14.29 -14.21
C ARG A 256 16.73 12.81 -13.92
N ASP A 257 17.08 12.31 -12.73
CA ASP A 257 16.83 10.91 -12.35
C ASP A 257 15.39 10.62 -11.98
N PHE A 258 14.70 11.68 -11.53
CA PHE A 258 13.33 11.63 -11.05
C PHE A 258 12.35 12.21 -12.07
N VAL A 259 12.79 12.61 -13.27
CA VAL A 259 11.95 13.33 -14.23
C VAL A 259 10.61 12.65 -14.52
N ASN A 260 10.57 11.32 -14.52
CA ASN A 260 9.33 10.59 -14.78
C ASN A 260 8.31 10.66 -13.63
N PHE A 261 8.74 11.04 -12.41
CA PHE A 261 7.83 11.23 -11.27
C PHE A 261 6.87 12.41 -11.47
N TYR A 262 7.05 13.27 -12.49
CA TYR A 262 6.04 14.24 -12.87
C TYR A 262 4.65 13.61 -13.08
N VAL A 263 4.59 12.35 -13.55
CA VAL A 263 3.31 11.68 -13.71
C VAL A 263 2.58 11.49 -12.39
N ILE A 264 3.29 11.19 -11.30
CA ILE A 264 2.69 11.03 -9.97
C ILE A 264 2.15 12.37 -9.47
N PHE A 265 2.87 13.46 -9.67
CA PHE A 265 2.40 14.79 -9.27
C PHE A 265 1.18 15.22 -10.08
N ASN A 266 1.15 14.94 -11.39
CA ASN A 266 -0.02 15.21 -12.22
C ASN A 266 -1.25 14.41 -11.74
N MET A 267 -1.07 13.14 -11.35
CA MET A 267 -2.15 12.32 -10.78
C MET A 267 -2.65 12.89 -9.44
N ILE A 268 -1.74 13.37 -8.58
CA ILE A 268 -2.11 14.04 -7.32
C ILE A 268 -2.87 15.33 -7.60
N GLU A 269 -2.47 16.12 -8.59
CA GLU A 269 -3.17 17.35 -8.99
C GLU A 269 -4.57 17.06 -9.53
N GLU A 270 -4.72 16.08 -10.42
CA GLU A 270 -6.01 15.60 -10.90
C GLU A 270 -6.90 15.12 -9.74
N PHE A 271 -6.31 14.38 -8.80
CA PHE A 271 -6.99 13.97 -7.59
C PHE A 271 -7.44 15.15 -6.72
N LEU A 272 -6.65 16.21 -6.60
CA LEU A 272 -7.03 17.39 -5.82
C LEU A 272 -8.14 18.19 -6.51
N GLU A 273 -8.17 18.22 -7.84
CA GLU A 273 -9.14 18.97 -8.64
C GLU A 273 -10.47 18.22 -8.85
N SER A 274 -10.50 16.89 -8.74
CA SER A 274 -11.73 16.15 -8.97
C SER A 274 -12.83 16.51 -7.95
N LYS A 275 -13.98 16.92 -8.47
CA LYS A 275 -15.11 17.45 -7.69
C LYS A 275 -15.74 16.35 -6.82
N LYS A 276 -16.28 16.75 -5.66
CA LYS A 276 -17.09 15.89 -4.77
C LYS A 276 -18.43 15.53 -5.39
#